data_AF-A0A0B6ZXT9-F1
#
_entry.id   AF-A0A0B6ZXT9-F1
#
_cell.length_a   1.000
_cell.length_b   1.000
_cell.length_c   1.000
_cell.angle_alpha   90.00
_cell.angle_beta   90.00
_cell.angle_gamma   90.00
#
_symmetry.space_group_name_H-M   'P 1'
#
loop_
_entity.id
_entity.type
_entity.pdbx_description
1 polymer ?
#
loop_
_entity_poly.entity_id
_entity_poly.type
_entity_poly.pdbx_seq_one_letter_code
_entity_poly.pdbx_strand_id
1 'polypeptide(L)'
;MTNRAIKDNEIFEIQLDRLVDKWSGSIEVGITTHNPNTLEFPATMTNMRNASSSRTIMMSGCGILTNGKGTRREYGQFNLDELSEGDHIGLVRKSNGHLHYFINGMDQGMASANAPTPVWG
;
A
#
# COMPACT_ATOMS: atom_id res chain seq x y z
N MET A 1 -0.28 -10.05 3.36
CA MET A 1 1.09 -9.80 2.87
C MET A 1 1.41 -10.84 1.80
N THR A 2 2.10 -10.47 0.71
CA THR A 2 2.44 -11.37 -0.40
C THR A 2 3.36 -12.51 0.06
N ASN A 3 3.23 -13.69 -0.54
CA ASN A 3 4.05 -14.86 -0.20
C ASN A 3 5.51 -14.77 -0.70
N ARG A 4 5.79 -13.81 -1.59
CA ARG A 4 7.12 -13.49 -2.10
C ARG A 4 7.25 -11.98 -2.29
N ALA A 5 8.50 -11.53 -2.46
CA ALA A 5 8.76 -10.15 -2.83
C ALA A 5 8.15 -9.84 -4.22
N ILE A 6 7.61 -8.63 -4.34
CA ILE A 6 7.10 -8.07 -5.59
C ILE A 6 8.30 -7.65 -6.44
N LYS A 7 8.30 -8.02 -7.71
CA LYS A 7 9.37 -7.65 -8.64
C LYS A 7 9.14 -6.25 -9.20
N ASP A 8 10.20 -5.66 -9.71
CA ASP A 8 10.10 -4.37 -10.39
C ASP A 8 9.18 -4.47 -11.60
N ASN A 9 8.30 -3.47 -11.73
CA ASN A 9 7.27 -3.37 -12.76
C ASN A 9 6.22 -4.49 -12.74
N GLU A 10 6.18 -5.31 -11.70
CA GLU A 10 5.11 -6.28 -11.46
C GLU A 10 3.89 -5.57 -10.85
N ILE A 11 2.71 -5.80 -11.42
CA ILE A 11 1.44 -5.42 -10.79
C ILE A 11 1.08 -6.48 -9.76
N PHE A 12 0.94 -6.03 -8.50
CA PHE A 12 0.20 -6.76 -7.49
C PHE A 12 -1.18 -6.11 -7.34
N GLU A 13 -2.25 -6.88 -7.54
CA GLU A 13 -3.63 -6.39 -7.52
C GLU A 13 -4.52 -7.29 -6.67
N ILE A 14 -5.47 -6.66 -5.97
CA ILE A 14 -6.53 -7.31 -5.22
C ILE A 14 -7.89 -6.77 -5.64
N GLN A 15 -8.93 -7.59 -5.51
CA GLN A 15 -10.32 -7.20 -5.68
C GLN A 15 -11.02 -7.20 -4.32
N LEU A 16 -11.90 -6.22 -4.09
CA LEU A 16 -12.76 -6.18 -2.91
C LEU A 16 -13.97 -7.10 -3.12
N ASP A 17 -13.89 -8.33 -2.61
CA ASP A 17 -14.98 -9.31 -2.80
C ASP A 17 -16.22 -9.02 -1.94
N ARG A 18 -16.02 -8.47 -0.74
CA ARG A 18 -17.11 -8.19 0.21
C ARG A 18 -16.74 -7.05 1.15
N LEU A 19 -17.71 -6.19 1.44
CA LEU A 19 -17.67 -5.16 2.46
C LEU A 19 -18.72 -5.46 3.54
N VAL A 20 -18.36 -5.19 4.80
CA VAL A 20 -19.26 -5.40 5.94
C VAL A 20 -19.70 -4.05 6.46
N ASP A 21 -20.93 -3.68 6.13
CA ASP A 21 -21.57 -2.39 6.44
C ASP A 21 -21.72 -2.07 7.95
N LYS A 22 -21.58 -3.08 8.81
CA LYS A 22 -21.66 -2.91 10.28
C LYS A 22 -20.39 -2.36 10.93
N TRP A 23 -19.28 -2.32 10.21
CA TRP A 23 -18.01 -1.80 10.74
C TRP A 23 -17.72 -0.42 10.16
N SER A 24 -17.29 0.51 11.03
CA SER A 24 -16.64 1.73 10.59
C SER A 24 -15.14 1.49 10.47
N GLY A 25 -14.60 1.74 9.29
CA GLY A 25 -13.20 1.50 8.97
C GLY A 25 -12.98 1.51 7.46
N SER A 26 -11.73 1.50 7.05
CA SER A 26 -11.32 1.48 5.65
C SER A 26 -10.17 0.51 5.46
N ILE A 27 -9.91 0.16 4.21
CA ILE A 27 -8.76 -0.67 3.84
C ILE A 27 -7.50 0.20 3.77
N GLU A 28 -6.38 -0.38 4.18
CA GLU A 28 -5.05 0.18 3.94
C GLU A 28 -4.28 -0.79 3.07
N VAL A 29 -3.62 -0.27 2.03
CA VAL A 29 -2.85 -1.09 1.08
C VAL A 29 -1.49 -0.47 0.90
N GLY A 30 -0.44 -1.28 0.78
CA GLY A 30 0.89 -0.73 0.56
C GLY A 30 1.97 -1.77 0.47
N ILE A 31 3.21 -1.32 0.67
CA ILE A 31 4.40 -2.17 0.60
C ILE A 31 5.25 -2.03 1.86
N THR A 32 5.99 -3.08 2.19
CA THR A 32 6.96 -3.07 3.27
C THR A 32 8.24 -3.83 2.91
N THR A 33 9.38 -3.43 3.48
CA THR A 33 10.63 -4.19 3.43
C THR A 33 10.71 -5.28 4.50
N HIS A 34 9.73 -5.38 5.40
CA HIS A 34 9.74 -6.40 6.44
C HIS A 34 9.39 -7.76 5.83
N ASN A 35 10.19 -8.76 6.13
CA ASN A 35 9.96 -10.12 5.65
C ASN A 35 8.73 -10.71 6.37
N PRO A 36 7.69 -11.18 5.66
CA PRO A 36 6.47 -11.75 6.25
C PRO A 36 6.75 -12.95 7.15
N ASN A 37 7.83 -13.70 6.92
CA ASN A 37 8.15 -14.90 7.70
C ASN A 37 8.74 -14.59 9.08
N THR A 38 9.21 -13.36 9.29
CA THR A 38 9.90 -12.96 10.54
C THR A 38 9.28 -11.72 11.18
N LEU A 39 8.31 -11.08 10.53
CA LEU A 39 7.66 -9.89 11.03
C LEU A 39 6.71 -10.25 12.18
N GLU A 40 6.90 -9.59 13.32
CA GLU A 40 5.85 -9.50 14.33
C GLU A 40 4.85 -8.43 13.90
N PHE A 41 3.61 -8.84 13.66
CA PHE A 41 2.60 -7.95 13.10
C PHE A 41 2.16 -6.89 14.13
N PRO A 42 2.24 -5.59 13.80
CA PRO A 42 1.65 -4.53 14.60
C PRO A 42 0.11 -4.57 14.51
N ALA A 43 -0.57 -3.73 15.30
CA ALA A 43 -2.03 -3.56 15.20
C ALA A 43 -2.48 -3.16 13.78
N THR A 44 -1.72 -2.28 13.12
CA THR A 44 -1.87 -1.96 11.69
C THR A 44 -0.50 -1.70 11.08
N MET A 45 -0.35 -1.86 9.76
CA MET A 45 0.92 -1.56 9.09
C MET A 45 1.27 -0.06 9.13
N THR A 46 0.28 0.83 9.28
CA THR A 46 0.51 2.26 9.54
C THR A 46 1.10 2.54 10.93
N ASN A 47 1.02 1.60 11.87
CA ASN A 47 1.71 1.69 13.17
C ASN A 47 3.20 1.29 13.12
N MET A 48 3.73 0.86 11.97
CA MET A 48 5.16 0.56 11.82
C MET A 48 6.00 1.84 11.98
N ARG A 49 6.75 1.96 13.08
CA ARG A 49 7.64 3.10 13.38
C ARG A 49 9.11 2.72 13.20
N ASN A 50 9.90 3.67 12.71
CA ASN A 50 11.32 3.87 13.04
C ASN A 50 12.22 2.63 13.17
N ALA A 51 12.34 1.84 12.11
CA ALA A 51 13.60 1.16 11.82
C ALA A 51 14.35 2.00 10.78
N SER A 52 15.59 2.40 11.07
CA SER A 52 16.39 3.24 10.18
C SER A 52 16.66 2.59 8.82
N SER A 53 16.64 1.25 8.78
CA SER A 53 16.87 0.43 7.59
C SER A 53 15.61 -0.07 6.89
N SER A 54 14.43 -0.08 7.54
CA SER A 54 13.20 -0.61 6.96
C SER A 54 12.20 0.47 6.57
N ARG A 55 11.45 0.20 5.51
CA ARG A 55 10.45 1.12 4.95
C ARG A 55 9.12 0.40 4.77
N THR A 56 8.07 0.95 5.38
CA THR A 56 6.67 0.60 5.13
C THR A 56 6.01 1.83 4.52
N ILE A 57 5.40 1.70 3.35
CA ILE A 57 4.68 2.77 2.65
C ILE A 57 3.25 2.30 2.44
N MET A 58 2.27 3.00 3.01
CA MET A 58 0.85 2.63 2.97
C MET A 58 0.04 3.76 2.35
N MET A 59 -0.95 3.41 1.52
CA MET A 59 -2.10 4.25 1.22
C MET A 59 -3.20 3.98 2.24
N SER A 60 -3.78 5.04 2.80
CA SER A 60 -4.88 5.00 3.77
C SER A 60 -5.80 6.19 3.47
N GLY A 61 -7.05 5.92 3.15
CA GLY A 61 -7.96 6.90 2.54
C GLY A 61 -7.37 7.53 1.27
N CYS A 62 -7.26 8.85 1.25
CA CYS A 62 -6.59 9.61 0.18
C CYS A 62 -5.11 9.95 0.47
N GLY A 63 -4.53 9.42 1.56
CA GLY A 63 -3.18 9.77 2.02
C GLY A 63 -2.14 8.67 1.80
N ILE A 64 -0.87 9.07 1.74
CA ILE A 64 0.28 8.16 1.81
C ILE A 64 1.01 8.36 3.14
N LEU A 65 1.28 7.26 3.83
CA LEU A 65 2.07 7.19 5.04
C LEU A 65 3.36 6.43 4.78
N THR A 66 4.49 6.96 5.25
CA THR A 66 5.78 6.25 5.25
C THR A 66 6.24 6.07 6.70
N ASN A 67 6.43 4.82 7.13
CA ASN A 67 6.70 4.44 8.53
C ASN A 67 5.69 5.11 9.49
N GLY A 68 4.43 5.11 9.05
CA GLY A 68 3.29 5.71 9.73
C GLY A 68 3.29 7.24 9.81
N LYS A 69 4.25 7.94 9.19
CA LYS A 69 4.23 9.41 9.08
C LYS A 69 3.55 9.79 7.77
N GLY A 70 2.54 10.64 7.81
CA GLY A 70 1.89 11.17 6.61
C GLY A 70 2.89 11.91 5.72
N THR A 71 3.21 11.35 4.56
CA THR A 71 4.12 11.93 3.56
C THR A 71 3.37 12.61 2.42
N ARG A 72 2.10 12.26 2.21
CA ARG A 72 1.21 12.94 1.27
C ARG A 72 -0.22 12.90 1.81
N ARG A 73 -0.91 14.04 1.84
CA ARG A 73 -2.29 14.13 2.37
C ARG A 73 -3.34 13.85 1.31
N GLU A 74 -3.07 14.24 0.06
CA GLU A 74 -3.97 14.08 -1.08
C GLU A 74 -3.22 13.38 -2.21
N TYR A 75 -3.49 12.10 -2.37
CA TYR A 75 -2.86 11.21 -3.33
C TYR A 75 -3.91 10.59 -4.24
N GLY A 76 -3.62 10.63 -5.55
CA GLY A 76 -4.54 10.13 -6.55
C GLY A 76 -5.79 10.97 -6.69
N GLN A 77 -6.72 10.43 -7.49
CA GLN A 77 -8.07 10.94 -7.65
C GLN A 77 -9.05 10.17 -6.74
N PHE A 78 -8.73 8.91 -6.42
CA PHE A 78 -9.60 8.01 -5.69
C PHE A 78 -9.24 7.97 -4.21
N ASN A 79 -10.28 7.89 -3.37
CA ASN A 79 -10.18 7.66 -1.95
C ASN A 79 -10.47 6.19 -1.64
N LEU A 80 -9.60 5.51 -0.87
CA LEU A 80 -9.86 4.11 -0.47
C LEU A 80 -11.16 3.96 0.33
N ASP A 81 -11.59 5.01 1.04
CA ASP A 81 -12.82 5.00 1.85
C ASP A 81 -14.10 4.95 1.01
N GLU A 82 -14.01 5.22 -0.29
CA GLU A 82 -15.14 5.30 -1.22
C GLU A 82 -15.26 4.06 -2.11
N LEU A 83 -14.37 3.08 -1.94
CA LEU A 83 -14.38 1.86 -2.74
C LEU A 83 -15.54 0.93 -2.36
N SER A 84 -16.04 0.22 -3.36
CA SER A 84 -17.18 -0.69 -3.26
C SER A 84 -16.77 -2.13 -3.59
N GLU A 85 -17.63 -3.09 -3.25
CA GLU A 85 -17.47 -4.48 -3.69
C GLU A 85 -17.32 -4.54 -5.21
N GLY A 86 -16.31 -5.26 -5.69
CA GLY A 86 -15.93 -5.36 -7.10
C GLY A 86 -14.82 -4.40 -7.53
N ASP A 87 -14.49 -3.37 -6.75
CA ASP A 87 -13.37 -2.48 -7.06
C ASP A 87 -12.02 -3.19 -6.88
N HIS A 88 -11.06 -2.79 -7.71
CA HIS A 88 -9.71 -3.34 -7.75
C HIS A 88 -8.68 -2.32 -7.28
N ILE A 89 -7.75 -2.76 -6.44
CA ILE A 89 -6.64 -1.98 -5.92
C ILE A 89 -5.34 -2.67 -6.35
N GLY A 90 -4.56 -1.98 -7.17
CA GLY A 90 -3.26 -2.43 -7.64
C GLY A 90 -2.12 -1.59 -7.10
N LEU A 91 -0.91 -2.14 -7.10
CA LEU A 91 0.32 -1.40 -6.86
C LEU A 91 1.48 -1.94 -7.70
N VAL A 92 2.43 -1.05 -8.01
CA VAL A 92 3.66 -1.37 -8.73
C VAL A 92 4.82 -0.62 -8.11
N ARG A 93 5.89 -1.35 -7.77
CA ARG A 93 7.22 -0.75 -7.63
C ARG A 93 7.87 -0.69 -9.01
N LYS A 94 8.04 0.49 -9.57
CA LYS A 94 8.76 0.67 -10.84
C LYS A 94 10.26 0.46 -10.64
N SER A 95 10.98 0.10 -11.71
CA SER A 95 12.43 -0.14 -11.65
C SER A 95 13.26 1.07 -11.23
N ASN A 96 12.74 2.29 -11.42
CA ASN A 96 13.35 3.53 -10.94
C ASN A 96 13.10 3.80 -9.44
N GLY A 97 12.47 2.87 -8.71
CA GLY A 97 12.15 3.01 -7.29
C GLY A 97 10.86 3.78 -7.00
N HIS A 98 10.08 4.16 -8.02
CA HIS A 98 8.80 4.82 -7.79
C HIS A 98 7.72 3.80 -7.42
N LEU A 99 6.96 4.08 -6.36
CA LEU A 99 5.72 3.36 -6.04
C LEU A 99 4.54 4.06 -6.69
N HIS A 100 3.73 3.30 -7.40
CA HIS A 100 2.46 3.73 -7.96
C HIS A 100 1.34 2.82 -7.45
N TYR A 101 0.16 3.40 -7.22
CA TYR A 101 -1.07 2.65 -6.96
C TYR A 101 -2.01 2.79 -8.15
N PHE A 102 -2.83 1.78 -8.36
CA PHE A 102 -3.85 1.70 -9.40
C PHE A 102 -5.20 1.46 -8.74
N ILE A 103 -6.24 2.15 -9.19
CA ILE A 103 -7.61 1.90 -8.76
C ILE A 103 -8.44 1.63 -10.02
N ASN A 104 -9.07 0.47 -10.11
CA ASN A 104 -9.81 0.03 -11.30
C ASN A 104 -9.00 0.19 -12.60
N GLY A 105 -7.71 -0.20 -12.56
CA GLY A 105 -6.78 -0.10 -13.67
C GLY A 105 -6.21 1.30 -13.96
N MET A 106 -6.64 2.35 -13.25
CA MET A 106 -6.15 3.73 -13.45
C MET A 106 -4.98 4.06 -12.51
N ASP A 107 -3.82 4.45 -13.08
CA ASP A 107 -2.65 4.92 -12.33
C ASP A 107 -2.98 6.20 -11.55
N GLN A 108 -2.81 6.16 -10.23
CA GLN A 108 -3.04 7.29 -9.32
C GLN A 108 -1.83 8.24 -9.22
N GLY A 109 -0.77 7.95 -9.97
CA GLY A 109 0.48 8.70 -10.00
C GLY A 109 1.52 8.18 -9.00
N MET A 110 2.59 8.95 -8.81
CA MET A 110 3.68 8.55 -7.92
C MET A 110 3.32 8.77 -6.45
N ALA A 111 3.24 7.69 -5.68
CA ALA A 111 3.01 7.73 -4.23
C ALA A 111 4.29 7.99 -3.43
N SER A 112 5.41 7.41 -3.88
CA SER A 112 6.73 7.59 -3.29
C SER A 112 7.81 7.44 -4.34
N ALA A 113 8.84 8.29 -4.30
CA ALA A 113 9.98 8.23 -5.22
C ALA A 113 11.06 7.22 -4.79
N ASN A 114 11.03 6.77 -3.53
CA ASN A 114 12.11 5.99 -2.91
C ASN A 114 11.58 4.71 -2.26
N ALA A 115 10.86 3.88 -3.05
CA ALA A 115 10.50 2.53 -2.63
C ALA A 115 11.73 1.60 -2.74
N PRO A 116 12.21 1.06 -1.62
CA PRO A 116 13.36 0.14 -1.61
C PRO A 116 13.03 -1.21 -2.25
N THR A 117 14.04 -2.09 -2.31
CA THR A 117 13.90 -3.49 -2.71
C THR A 117 14.72 -4.36 -1.74
N PRO A 118 14.28 -5.57 -1.37
CA PRO A 118 12.99 -6.20 -1.72
C PRO A 118 11.82 -5.58 -0.96
N VAL A 119 10.61 -5.70 -1.52
CA VAL A 119 9.35 -5.28 -0.88
C VAL A 119 8.26 -6.33 -1.04
N TRP A 120 7.38 -6.40 -0.05
CA TRP A 120 6.17 -7.23 -0.01
C TRP A 120 4.94 -6.33 0.05
N GLY A 121 3.87 -6.74 -0.62
CA GLY A 121 2.54 -6.09 -0.57
C GLY A 121 1.64 -6.71 0.48
#